data_AF-A0A815TSR6-F1
#
_entry.id   AF-A0A815TSR6-F1
#
_cell.length_a   1.000
_cell.length_b   1.000
_cell.length_c   1.000
_cell.angle_alpha   90.00
_cell.angle_beta   90.00
_cell.angle_gamma   90.00
#
_symmetry.space_group_name_H-M   'P 1'
#
loop_
_entity.id
_entity.type
_entity.pdbx_description
1 polymer ?
#
loop_
_entity_poly.entity_id
_entity_poly.type
_entity_poly.pdbx_seq_one_letter_code
_entity_poly.pdbx_strand_id
1 'polypeptide(L)' 'VIQIFYPFSQQLYPDEFPGLDPNDCPRDLAKHKALAARCKNAPYPDKYGHYREVSIVQIKHHWWWK' A
#
# COMPACT_ATOMS: atom_id res chain seq x y z
N VAL A 1 -13.88 22.42 20.15
CA VAL A 1 -12.95 21.88 19.14
C VAL A 1 -13.04 20.36 19.19
N ILE A 2 -13.16 19.68 18.06
CA ILE A 2 -13.18 18.20 17.98
C ILE A 2 -12.01 17.78 17.10
N GLN A 3 -11.30 16.72 17.52
CA GLN A 3 -10.26 16.06 16.74
C GLN A 3 -10.75 14.66 16.35
N ILE A 4 -10.51 14.28 15.11
CA ILE A 4 -10.75 12.93 14.61
C ILE A 4 -9.44 12.38 14.06
N PHE A 5 -9.22 11.08 14.23
CA PHE A 5 -7.99 10.41 13.83
C PHE A 5 -8.34 9.28 12.87
N TYR A 6 -7.67 9.24 11.72
CA TYR A 6 -7.88 8.21 10.71
C TYR A 6 -7.51 6.83 11.27
N PRO A 7 -8.48 5.89 11.39
CA PRO A 7 -8.28 4.64 12.13
C PRO A 7 -7.53 3.57 11.35
N PHE A 8 -7.13 3.84 10.11
CA PHE A 8 -6.46 2.90 9.20
C PHE A 8 -5.13 3.45 8.69
N SER A 9 -4.42 4.19 9.54
CA SER A 9 -3.13 4.78 9.21
C SER A 9 -2.00 3.75 9.25
N GLN A 10 -0.91 4.01 8.53
CA GLN A 10 0.32 3.23 8.60
C GLN A 10 0.89 3.16 10.03
N GLN A 11 0.64 4.17 10.85
CA GLN A 11 1.06 4.15 12.26
C GLN A 11 0.34 3.05 13.05
N LEU A 12 -0.93 2.79 12.74
CA LEU A 12 -1.74 1.78 13.43
C LEU A 12 -1.57 0.38 12.82
N TYR A 13 -1.18 0.30 11.54
CA TYR A 13 -0.96 -0.95 10.81
C TYR A 13 0.46 -0.95 10.22
N PRO A 14 1.52 -1.12 11.04
CA PRO A 14 2.89 -0.94 10.55
C PRO A 14 3.36 -2.03 9.58
N ASP A 15 2.89 -3.27 9.78
CA ASP A 15 3.38 -4.50 9.16
C ASP A 15 2.28 -5.31 8.42
N GLU A 16 1.11 -4.70 8.19
CA GLU A 16 0.00 -5.32 7.48
C GLU A 16 -0.78 -4.30 6.65
N PHE A 17 -1.60 -4.77 5.70
CA PHE A 17 -2.49 -3.90 4.93
C PHE A 17 -3.49 -3.19 5.86
N PRO A 18 -3.69 -1.86 5.77
CA PRO A 18 -3.29 -0.96 4.68
C PRO A 18 -1.89 -0.33 4.77
N GLY A 19 -1.13 -0.57 5.84
CA GLY A 19 0.27 -0.19 5.92
C GLY A 19 1.21 -1.12 5.15
N LEU A 20 2.45 -1.32 5.59
CA LEU A 20 3.47 -2.02 4.79
C LEU A 20 3.50 -3.51 5.11
N ASP A 21 2.95 -4.36 4.24
CA ASP A 21 3.00 -5.81 4.43
C ASP A 21 4.39 -6.33 3.98
N PRO A 22 5.09 -7.16 4.78
CA PRO A 22 6.37 -7.76 4.39
C PRO A 22 6.33 -8.52 3.06
N ASN A 23 5.15 -8.96 2.62
CA ASN A 23 4.96 -9.71 1.38
C ASN A 23 4.50 -8.84 0.21
N ASP A 24 4.43 -7.51 0.36
CA ASP A 24 4.18 -6.61 -0.77
C ASP A 24 5.34 -6.64 -1.77
N CYS A 25 5.00 -6.48 -3.05
CA CYS A 25 5.99 -6.30 -4.09
C CYS A 25 6.69 -4.94 -3.94
N PRO A 26 8.02 -4.87 -4.08
CA PRO A 26 8.74 -3.60 -4.17
C PRO A 26 8.21 -2.74 -5.32
N ARG A 27 8.13 -1.41 -5.11
CA ARG A 27 7.56 -0.44 -6.07
C ARG A 27 8.02 -0.67 -7.50
N ASP A 28 9.32 -0.82 -7.70
CA ASP A 28 9.98 -0.89 -9.01
C ASP A 28 10.26 -2.30 -9.51
N LEU A 29 9.69 -3.32 -8.86
CA LEU A 29 9.85 -4.68 -9.31
C LEU A 29 9.07 -4.89 -10.62
N ALA A 30 9.75 -5.36 -11.67
CA ALA A 30 9.05 -5.68 -12.92
C ALA A 30 8.01 -6.80 -12.70
N LYS A 31 6.83 -6.69 -13.30
CA LYS A 31 5.69 -7.62 -13.11
C LYS A 31 6.05 -9.10 -13.23
N HIS A 32 6.86 -9.47 -14.22
CA HIS A 32 7.28 -10.87 -14.41
C HIS A 32 8.13 -11.39 -13.22
N LYS A 33 8.99 -10.53 -12.64
CA LYS A 33 9.76 -10.85 -11.44
C LYS A 33 8.88 -10.92 -10.21
N ALA A 34 7.92 -10.01 -10.08
CA ALA A 34 6.95 -10.03 -8.99
C ALA A 34 6.09 -11.30 -8.98
N LEU A 35 5.62 -11.73 -10.16
CA LEU A 35 4.88 -13.00 -10.32
C LEU A 35 5.76 -14.21 -9.99
N ALA A 36 7.03 -14.21 -10.39
CA ALA A 36 7.99 -15.26 -10.03
C ALA A 36 8.29 -15.29 -8.51
N ALA A 37 8.41 -14.11 -7.89
CA ALA A 37 8.63 -13.95 -6.45
C ALA A 37 7.38 -14.21 -5.59
N ARG A 38 6.19 -14.29 -6.21
CA ARG A 38 4.90 -14.55 -5.55
C ARG A 38 4.57 -13.56 -4.43
N CYS A 39 4.96 -12.30 -4.58
CA CYS A 39 4.53 -11.24 -3.68
C CYS A 39 3.02 -10.97 -3.82
N LYS A 40 2.39 -10.52 -2.72
CA LYS A 40 0.93 -10.54 -2.51
C LYS A 40 0.14 -9.77 -3.57
N ASN A 41 0.66 -8.62 -3.98
CA ASN A 41 0.04 -7.73 -4.97
C ASN A 41 0.63 -7.88 -6.38
N ALA A 42 1.43 -8.91 -6.66
CA ALA A 42 2.09 -9.12 -7.96
C ALA A 42 1.17 -9.01 -9.20
N PRO A 43 -0.08 -9.52 -9.18
CA PRO A 43 -0.99 -9.41 -10.31
C PRO A 43 -1.49 -7.97 -10.57
N TYR A 44 -1.34 -7.07 -9.60
CA TYR A 44 -2.01 -5.77 -9.52
C TYR A 44 -1.04 -4.57 -9.47
N PRO A 45 -0.13 -4.39 -10.45
CA PRO A 45 0.59 -3.13 -10.58
C PRO A 45 -0.34 -2.02 -11.07
N ASP A 46 0.10 -0.77 -10.92
CA ASP A 46 -0.57 0.37 -11.53
C ASP A 46 -0.43 0.39 -13.07
N LYS A 47 -0.99 1.42 -13.70
CA LYS A 47 -0.92 1.61 -15.17
C LYS A 47 0.52 1.68 -15.71
N TYR A 48 1.46 2.11 -14.88
CA TYR A 48 2.87 2.32 -15.25
C TYR A 48 3.77 1.16 -14.80
N GLY A 49 3.21 0.11 -14.20
CA GLY A 49 3.96 -1.08 -13.79
C GLY A 49 4.56 -0.98 -12.39
N HIS A 50 4.19 0.01 -11.58
CA HIS A 50 4.66 0.15 -10.20
C HIS A 50 3.71 -0.50 -9.20
N TYR A 51 4.26 -0.94 -8.07
CA TYR A 51 3.50 -1.44 -6.93
C TYR A 51 3.24 -0.36 -5.87
N ARG A 52 2.31 -0.65 -4.95
CA ARG A 52 1.80 0.33 -3.99
C ARG A 52 2.90 0.88 -3.07
N GLU A 53 2.81 2.17 -2.79
CA GLU A 53 3.55 2.83 -1.71
C GLU A 53 2.57 3.35 -0.66
N VAL A 54 2.75 2.90 0.58
CA VAL A 54 1.82 3.15 1.69
C VAL A 54 1.63 4.64 1.97
N SER A 55 2.73 5.40 1.96
CA SER A 55 2.74 6.84 2.23
C SER A 55 1.87 7.63 1.24
N ILE A 56 1.84 7.22 -0.03
CA ILE A 56 1.04 7.86 -1.10
C ILE A 56 -0.43 7.44 -0.98
N VAL A 57 -0.68 6.13 -0.84
CA VAL A 57 -2.04 5.56 -0.82
C VAL A 57 -2.84 6.06 0.40
N GLN A 58 -2.19 6.22 1.56
CA GLN A 58 -2.80 6.73 2.79
C GLN A 58 -3.44 8.11 2.62
N ILE A 59 -2.84 9.02 1.83
CA ILE A 59 -3.33 10.39 1.64
C ILE A 59 -4.76 10.37 1.07
N LYS A 60 -4.99 9.51 0.05
CA LYS A 60 -6.31 9.37 -0.58
C LYS A 60 -7.32 8.70 0.34
N HIS A 61 -6.93 7.63 1.05
CA HIS A 61 -7.86 6.96 1.97
C HIS A 61 -8.28 7.86 3.13
N HIS A 62 -7.34 8.59 3.73
CA HIS A 62 -7.66 9.54 4.79
C HIS A 62 -8.59 10.65 4.26
N TRP A 63 -8.38 11.14 3.02
CA TRP A 63 -9.28 12.15 2.45
C TRP A 63 -10.70 11.64 2.20
N TRP A 64 -10.86 10.38 1.77
CA TRP A 64 -12.19 9.81 1.52
C TRP A 64 -12.92 9.37 2.80
N TRP A 65 -12.19 9.02 3.86
CA TRP A 65 -12.78 8.59 5.12
C TRP A 65 -13.36 9.74 5.96
N LYS A 66 -12.74 10.91 5.90
CA LYS A 66 -13.13 12.10 6.67
C LYS A 66 -14.24 12.89 5.98
#